data_AF-A0A969ZID4-F1
#
_entry.id   AF-A0A969ZID4-F1
#
_cell.length_a   1.000
_cell.length_b   1.000
_cell.length_c   1.000
_cell.angle_alpha   90.00
_cell.angle_beta   90.00
_cell.angle_gamma   90.00
#
_symmetry.space_group_name_H-M   'P 1'
#
loop_
_entity.id
_entity.type
_entity.pdbx_description
1 polymer ?
#
loop_
_entity_poly.entity_id
_entity_poly.type
_entity_poly.pdbx_seq_one_letter_code
_entity_poly.pdbx_strand_id
1 'polypeptide(L)' 'MLRHIWVTPKQFCELTNATPEKASAFSEDHGFITTERDGQLYIDLMDFCFGYRLAAMMESLPLNFGEAVPKEAFK' A
#
# COMPACT_ATOMS: atom_id res chain seq x y z
N MET A 1 11.14 -18.04 -3.99
CA MET A 1 9.89 -17.62 -3.31
C MET A 1 9.98 -16.12 -3.11
N LEU A 2 9.12 -15.33 -3.77
CA LEU A 2 8.94 -13.94 -3.37
C LEU A 2 8.35 -13.95 -1.96
N ARG A 3 8.91 -13.12 -1.08
CA ARG A 3 8.47 -13.03 0.30
C ARG A 3 7.30 -12.06 0.36
N HIS A 4 6.11 -12.57 0.63
CA HIS A 4 4.91 -11.75 0.86
C HIS A 4 5.10 -10.94 2.15
N ILE A 5 5.02 -9.61 2.04
CA ILE A 5 5.11 -8.69 3.18
C ILE A 5 3.71 -8.16 3.43
N TRP A 6 3.13 -8.56 4.54
CA TRP A 6 1.78 -8.17 4.95
C TRP A 6 1.85 -6.91 5.79
N VAL A 7 1.16 -5.85 5.36
CA VAL A 7 1.05 -4.58 6.09
C VAL A 7 -0.41 -4.22 6.31
N THR A 8 -0.70 -3.47 7.35
CA THR A 8 -2.02 -2.87 7.51
C THR A 8 -2.22 -1.74 6.48
N PRO A 9 -3.47 -1.41 6.11
CA PRO A 9 -3.75 -0.25 5.25
C PRO A 9 -3.14 1.06 5.78
N LYS A 10 -3.10 1.22 7.11
CA LYS A 10 -2.45 2.37 7.77
C LYS A 10 -0.95 2.42 7.48
N GLN A 11 -0.24 1.32 7.71
CA GLN A 11 1.20 1.23 7.45
C GLN A 11 1.50 1.45 5.97
N PHE A 12 0.66 0.96 5.05
CA PHE A 12 0.82 1.25 3.63
C PHE A 12 0.75 2.74 3.32
N CYS A 13 -0.23 3.46 3.88
CA CYS A 13 -0.35 4.90 3.71
C CYS A 13 0.88 5.63 4.23
N GLU A 14 1.41 5.23 5.40
CA GLU A 14 2.64 5.78 5.98
C GLU A 14 3.89 5.51 5.12
N LEU A 15 4.00 4.32 4.52
CA LEU A 15 5.14 3.92 3.67
C LEU A 15 5.14 4.62 2.31
N THR A 16 3.95 4.90 1.78
CA THR A 16 3.78 5.41 0.41
C THR A 16 3.40 6.89 0.36
N ASN A 17 3.19 7.53 1.52
CA ASN A 17 2.58 8.85 1.64
C ASN A 17 1.22 8.95 0.91
N ALA A 18 0.53 7.82 0.71
CA ALA A 18 -0.82 7.78 0.18
C ALA A 18 -1.82 8.23 1.25
N THR A 19 -2.92 8.85 0.83
CA THR A 19 -4.04 9.12 1.76
C THR A 19 -4.90 7.86 1.92
N PRO A 20 -5.53 7.66 3.09
CA PRO A 20 -6.44 6.53 3.31
C PRO A 20 -7.53 6.42 2.26
N GLU A 21 -8.10 7.55 1.82
CA GLU A 21 -9.16 7.59 0.81
C GLU A 21 -8.67 7.07 -0.55
N LYS A 22 -7.45 7.45 -0.95
CA LYS A 22 -6.84 6.98 -2.19
C LYS A 22 -6.49 5.50 -2.13
N ALA A 23 -5.96 5.04 -1.00
CA ALA A 23 -5.66 3.62 -0.80
C ALA A 23 -6.94 2.77 -0.81
N SER A 24 -8.02 3.26 -0.19
CA SER A 24 -9.31 2.55 -0.16
C SER A 24 -9.96 2.49 -1.54
N ALA A 25 -10.06 3.63 -2.25
CA ALA A 25 -10.60 3.68 -3.61
C ALA A 25 -9.82 2.76 -4.56
N PHE A 26 -8.49 2.82 -4.49
CA PHE A 26 -7.63 1.94 -5.27
C PHE A 26 -7.88 0.46 -4.96
N SER A 27 -8.03 0.11 -3.68
CA SER A 27 -8.33 -1.25 -3.26
C SER A 27 -9.66 -1.78 -3.80
N GLU A 28 -10.69 -0.93 -3.82
CA GLU A 28 -12.01 -1.27 -4.35
C GLU A 28 -11.99 -1.47 -5.86
N ASP A 29 -11.26 -0.62 -6.59
CA ASP A 29 -11.26 -0.62 -8.05
C ASP A 29 -10.43 -1.76 -8.67
N HIS A 30 -9.37 -2.22 -7.98
CA HIS A 30 -8.35 -3.09 -8.60
C HIS A 30 -8.23 -4.48 -7.97
N GLY A 31 -8.91 -4.74 -6.83
CA GLY A 31 -9.02 -6.09 -6.25
C GLY A 31 -7.67 -6.74 -5.87
N PHE A 32 -7.11 -6.33 -4.73
CA PHE A 32 -5.82 -6.84 -4.27
C PHE A 32 -5.93 -8.06 -3.37
N ILE A 33 -4.81 -8.79 -3.27
CA ILE A 33 -4.66 -9.86 -2.29
C ILE A 33 -4.67 -9.24 -0.90
N THR A 34 -5.73 -9.55 -0.16
CA THR A 34 -5.88 -9.19 1.23
C THR A 34 -5.97 -10.44 2.09
N THR A 35 -5.56 -10.34 3.34
CA THR A 35 -5.75 -11.39 4.34
C THR A 35 -6.25 -10.75 5.62
N GLU A 36 -7.20 -11.40 6.27
CA GLU A 36 -7.67 -11.00 7.58
C GLU A 36 -7.01 -11.89 8.63
N ARG A 37 -6.44 -11.27 9.67
CA ARG A 37 -5.91 -11.98 10.84
C ARG A 37 -6.37 -11.25 12.09
N ASP A 38 -7.01 -11.98 13.00
CA ASP A 38 -7.53 -11.45 14.27
C ASP A 38 -8.47 -10.24 14.10
N GLY A 39 -9.30 -10.23 13.04
CA GLY A 39 -10.21 -9.13 12.73
C GLY A 39 -9.55 -7.90 12.11
N GLN A 40 -8.23 -7.95 11.83
CA GLN A 40 -7.48 -6.89 11.17
C GLN A 40 -7.19 -7.25 9.72
N LEU A 41 -7.50 -6.31 8.82
CA LEU A 41 -7.15 -6.42 7.40
C LEU A 41 -5.67 -6.15 7.19
N TYR A 42 -5.03 -7.01 6.40
CA TYR A 42 -3.68 -6.86 5.87
C TYR A 42 -3.72 -6.93 4.34
N ILE A 43 -2.85 -6.15 3.72
CA ILE A 43 -2.63 -6.14 2.27
C ILE A 43 -1.21 -6.62 1.97
N ASP A 44 -1.03 -7.29 0.84
CA ASP A 44 0.32 -7.61 0.37
C ASP A 44 0.99 -6.33 -0.16
N LEU A 45 2.05 -5.90 0.51
CA LEU A 45 2.76 -4.66 0.18
C LEU A 45 3.33 -4.67 -1.24
N MET A 46 3.80 -5.82 -1.72
CA MET A 46 4.45 -5.91 -3.03
C MET A 46 3.42 -5.82 -4.14
N ASP A 47 2.33 -6.58 -4.03
CA ASP A 47 1.25 -6.54 -5.03
C ASP A 47 0.56 -5.17 -5.05
N PHE A 48 0.28 -4.62 -3.86
CA PHE A 48 -0.39 -3.33 -3.75
C PHE A 48 0.52 -2.18 -4.19
N CYS A 49 1.80 -2.14 -3.80
CA CYS A 49 2.74 -1.13 -4.30
C CYS A 49 2.93 -1.21 -5.82
N PHE A 50 2.99 -2.42 -6.38
CA PHE A 50 3.16 -2.61 -7.82
C PHE A 50 1.96 -2.06 -8.58
N GLY A 51 0.74 -2.46 -8.18
CA GLY A 51 -0.49 -1.92 -8.74
C GLY A 51 -0.57 -0.40 -8.58
N TYR A 52 -0.35 0.11 -7.37
CA TYR A 52 -0.47 1.53 -7.06
C TYR A 52 0.52 2.37 -7.86
N ARG A 53 1.76 1.87 -8.03
CA ARG A 53 2.79 2.52 -8.85
C ARG A 53 2.44 2.48 -10.34
N LEU A 54 1.93 1.37 -10.85
CA LEU A 54 1.53 1.24 -12.25
C LEU A 54 0.36 2.16 -12.57
N ALA A 55 -0.68 2.16 -11.74
CA ALA A 55 -1.84 3.04 -11.89
C ALA A 55 -1.44 4.51 -11.86
N ALA A 56 -0.57 4.90 -10.93
CA ALA A 56 -0.11 6.27 -10.88
C ALA A 56 0.81 6.68 -12.06
N MET A 57 1.58 5.75 -12.62
CA MET A 57 2.31 5.99 -13.87
C MET A 57 1.37 6.16 -15.07
N MET A 58 0.23 5.45 -15.08
CA MET A 58 -0.75 5.49 -16.17
C MET A 58 -1.71 6.68 -16.05
N GLU A 59 -2.06 7.11 -14.83
CA GLU A 59 -3.09 8.12 -14.56
C GLU A 59 -2.55 9.47 -14.08
N SER A 60 -1.23 9.69 -14.05
CA SER A 60 -0.63 10.93 -13.51
C SER A 60 -1.06 11.22 -12.06
N LEU A 61 -1.41 10.20 -11.28
CA LEU A 61 -1.70 10.36 -9.86
C LEU A 61 -0.41 10.88 -9.20
N PRO A 62 -0.48 11.97 -8.40
CA PRO A 62 0.70 12.50 -7.75
C PRO A 62 1.21 11.49 -6.71
N LEU A 63 2.19 10.68 -7.11
CA LEU A 63 2.99 9.85 -6.23
C LEU A 63 4.06 10.72 -5.62
N ASN A 64 3.79 11.28 -4.45
CA ASN A 64 4.85 11.77 -3.59
C ASN A 64 5.42 10.57 -2.83
N PHE A 65 6.27 9.76 -3.50
CA PHE A 65 7.24 8.92 -2.78
C PHE A 65 8.27 9.86 -2.12
N GLY A 66 7.82 10.57 -1.10
CA GLY A 66 8.54 11.65 -0.45
C GLY A 66 9.41 11.10 0.67
N GLU A 67 10.70 10.99 0.37
CA GLU A 67 11.81 10.80 1.30
C GLU A 67 11.80 9.48 2.08
N ALA A 68 12.99 9.03 2.46
CA ALA A 68 13.18 7.72 3.06
C ALA A 68 12.25 7.54 4.27
N VAL A 69 11.42 6.49 4.24
CA VAL A 69 10.63 6.05 5.39
C VAL A 69 11.56 6.02 6.61
N PRO A 70 11.27 6.78 7.69
CA PRO A 70 12.08 6.77 8.89
C PRO A 70 12.19 5.34 9.42
N LYS A 71 13.40 4.88 9.74
CA LYS A 71 13.64 3.52 10.23
C LYS A 71 12.84 3.22 11.52
N GLU A 72 12.32 4.23 12.21
CA GLU A 72 11.48 4.08 13.38
C GLU A 72 10.07 3.55 13.10
N ALA A 73 9.57 3.56 11.84
CA ALA A 73 8.24 3.03 11.49
C ALA A 73 8.13 1.50 11.57
N PHE A 74 9.24 0.80 11.84
CA PHE A 74 9.34 -0.66 11.91
C PHE A 74 9.65 -1.20 13.32
N LYS A 75 9.39 -0.43 14.39
CA LYS A 75 9.53 -0.91 15.78
C LYS A 75 8.23 -1.45 16.36
#